data_AF-A0A4S1DRL2-F1
#
_entry.id   AF-A0A4S1DRL2-F1
#
_cell.length_a   1.000
_cell.length_b   1.000
_cell.length_c   1.000
_cell.angle_alpha   90.00
_cell.angle_beta   90.00
_cell.angle_gamma   90.00
#
_symmetry.space_group_name_H-M   'P 1'
#
loop_
_entity.id
_entity.type
_entity.pdbx_description
1 polymer ?
#
loop_
_entity_poly.entity_id
_entity_poly.type
_entity_poly.pdbx_seq_one_letter_code
_entity_poly.pdbx_strand_id
1 'polypeptide(L)' 'MTELGLFLSRKSVNRSDVSRKTGISKTRLSELANNERTKLRVDELYLIALAIDVDPCDIFKEVCKDLKLKEEN' A
#
# COMPACT_ATOMS: atom_id res chain seq x y z
N MET A 1 12.16 -1.59 -1.66
CA MET A 1 10.81 -2.22 -1.82
C MET A 1 9.99 -1.65 -0.71
N THR A 2 8.85 -1.04 -1.01
CA THR A 2 8.10 -0.26 -0.02
C THR A 2 7.52 -1.17 1.06
N GLU A 3 7.19 -0.59 2.21
CA GLU A 3 6.46 -1.26 3.29
C GLU A 3 5.14 -1.87 2.77
N LEU A 4 4.45 -1.18 1.87
CA LEU A 4 3.27 -1.70 1.19
C LEU A 4 3.59 -2.96 0.35
N GLY A 5 4.70 -2.94 -0.41
CA GLY A 5 5.12 -4.10 -1.20
C GLY A 5 5.47 -5.32 -0.34
N LEU A 6 6.16 -5.10 0.78
CA LEU A 6 6.42 -6.12 1.80
C LEU A 6 5.13 -6.66 2.42
N PHE A 7 4.19 -5.77 2.76
CA PHE A 7 2.90 -6.15 3.32
C PHE A 7 2.09 -7.03 2.36
N LEU A 8 1.99 -6.63 1.10
CA LEU A 8 1.31 -7.40 0.06
C LEU A 8 1.96 -8.78 -0.16
N SER A 9 3.29 -8.84 -0.11
CA SER A 9 4.04 -10.10 -0.24
C SER A 9 3.79 -11.03 0.97
N ARG A 10 3.86 -10.50 2.19
CA ARG A 10 3.60 -11.24 3.45
C ARG A 10 2.20 -11.83 3.49
N LYS A 11 1.19 -11.07 3.05
CA LYS A 11 -0.21 -11.51 2.99
C LYS A 11 -0.51 -12.43 1.79
N SER A 12 0.50 -12.84 0.99
CA SER A 12 0.32 -13.65 -0.22
C SER A 12 -0.75 -13.10 -1.16
N VAL A 13 -0.79 -11.78 -1.30
CA VAL A 13 -1.82 -11.10 -2.05
C VAL A 13 -1.55 -11.25 -3.54
N ASN A 14 -2.54 -11.79 -4.27
CA ASN A 14 -2.47 -11.84 -5.72
C ASN A 14 -2.71 -10.44 -6.31
N ARG A 15 -1.66 -9.85 -6.87
CA ARG A 15 -1.71 -8.53 -7.53
C ARG A 15 -2.77 -8.48 -8.65
N SER A 16 -3.05 -9.62 -9.30
CA SER A 16 -4.09 -9.69 -10.32
C SER A 16 -5.50 -9.56 -9.74
N ASP A 17 -5.76 -10.18 -8.60
CA ASP A 17 -7.05 -10.10 -7.92
C ASP A 17 -7.28 -8.70 -7.33
N VAL A 18 -6.24 -8.12 -6.71
CA VAL A 18 -6.31 -6.72 -6.23
C VAL A 18 -6.58 -5.79 -7.39
N SER A 19 -5.84 -5.90 -8.49
CA SER A 19 -6.04 -5.05 -9.67
C SER A 19 -7.48 -5.12 -10.20
N ARG A 20 -8.09 -6.32 -10.19
CA ARG A 20 -9.47 -6.51 -10.63
C ARG A 20 -10.50 -5.94 -9.66
N LYS A 21 -10.27 -6.03 -8.34
CA LYS A 21 -11.17 -5.50 -7.30
C LYS A 21 -11.05 -3.99 -7.12
N THR A 22 -9.84 -3.44 -7.20
CA THR A 22 -9.56 -2.01 -6.95
C THR A 22 -9.60 -1.16 -8.22
N GLY A 23 -9.51 -1.78 -9.40
CA GLY A 23 -9.35 -1.07 -10.67
C GLY A 23 -7.95 -0.48 -10.88
N ILE A 24 -7.02 -0.68 -9.94
CA ILE A 24 -5.64 -0.20 -10.06
C ILE A 24 -4.89 -1.11 -11.04
N SER A 25 -4.13 -0.56 -11.98
CA SER A 25 -3.36 -1.38 -12.92
C SER A 25 -2.25 -2.18 -12.23
N LYS A 26 -1.93 -3.36 -12.77
CA LYS A 26 -0.83 -4.21 -12.26
C LYS A 26 0.50 -3.47 -12.24
N THR A 27 0.76 -2.62 -13.24
CA THR A 27 1.94 -1.77 -13.32
C THR A 27 1.99 -0.81 -12.15
N ARG A 28 0.89 -0.11 -11.87
CA ARG A 28 0.82 0.86 -10.78
C ARG A 28 0.94 0.21 -9.40
N LEU A 29 0.33 -0.96 -9.18
CA LEU A 29 0.57 -1.76 -7.97
C LEU A 29 2.04 -2.14 -7.81
N SER A 30 2.70 -2.50 -8.91
CA SER A 30 4.13 -2.82 -8.89
C SER A 30 4.98 -1.59 -8.57
N GLU A 31 4.64 -0.43 -9.12
CA GLU A 31 5.31 0.84 -8.78
C GLU A 31 5.10 1.22 -7.31
N LEU A 32 3.88 1.10 -6.78
CA LEU A 32 3.58 1.37 -5.38
C LEU A 32 4.32 0.41 -4.43
N ALA A 33 4.52 -0.83 -4.84
CA ALA A 33 5.24 -1.85 -4.07
C ALA A 33 6.77 -1.73 -4.17
N ASN A 34 7.31 -1.27 -5.30
CA ASN A 34 8.75 -1.29 -5.56
C ASN A 34 9.42 0.08 -5.48
N ASN A 35 8.68 1.17 -5.69
CA ASN A 35 9.24 2.51 -5.79
C ASN A 35 8.80 3.37 -4.61
N GLU A 36 9.74 3.67 -3.73
CA GLU A 36 9.56 4.51 -2.54
C GLU A 36 9.27 5.98 -2.87
N ARG A 37 9.55 6.42 -4.11
CA ARG A 37 9.18 7.78 -4.56
C ARG A 37 7.73 7.87 -5.03
N THR A 38 7.07 6.75 -5.30
CA THR A 38 5.68 6.76 -5.73
C THR A 38 4.80 7.10 -4.53
N LYS A 39 4.09 8.23 -4.62
CA LYS A 39 3.12 8.61 -3.59
C LYS A 39 1.91 7.69 -3.69
N LEU A 40 1.73 6.85 -2.68
CA LEU A 40 0.51 6.10 -2.43
C LEU A 40 -0.58 7.07 -2.01
N ARG A 41 -1.69 7.10 -2.74
CA ARG A 41 -2.85 7.91 -2.34
C ARG A 41 -3.73 7.13 -1.35
N VAL A 42 -4.49 7.86 -0.54
CA VAL A 42 -5.33 7.28 0.52
C VAL A 42 -6.47 6.42 -0.07
N ASP A 43 -7.05 6.83 -1.19
CA ASP A 43 -8.03 6.07 -1.96
C ASP A 43 -7.45 4.74 -2.47
N GLU A 44 -6.25 4.77 -3.04
CA GLU A 44 -5.55 3.56 -3.49
C GLU A 44 -5.28 2.61 -2.32
N LEU A 45 -4.79 3.12 -1.18
CA LEU A 45 -4.57 2.35 0.04
C LEU A 45 -5.88 1.71 0.54
N TYR A 46 -6.95 2.50 0.61
CA TYR A 46 -8.24 2.04 1.13
C TYR A 46 -8.84 0.95 0.25
N LEU A 47 -8.82 1.12 -1.08
CA LEU A 47 -9.28 0.10 -2.01
C LEU A 47 -8.44 -1.18 -1.93
N ILE A 48 -7.11 -1.06 -1.81
CA ILE A 48 -6.22 -2.21 -1.64
C ILE A 48 -6.58 -2.95 -0.36
N ALA A 49 -6.78 -2.25 0.75
CA ALA A 49 -7.17 -2.82 2.04
C ALA A 49 -8.49 -3.61 1.93
N LEU A 50 -9.50 -3.01 1.32
CA LEU A 50 -10.79 -3.69 1.05
C LEU A 50 -10.62 -4.91 0.13
N ALA A 51 -9.75 -4.84 -0.87
CA ALA A 51 -9.54 -5.94 -1.81
C ALA A 51 -8.89 -7.17 -1.15
N ILE A 52 -8.04 -6.93 -0.15
CA ILE A 52 -7.31 -7.96 0.60
C ILE A 52 -8.00 -8.35 1.92
N ASP A 53 -9.19 -7.80 2.19
CA ASP A 53 -9.97 -8.03 3.40
C ASP A 53 -9.18 -7.73 4.69
N VAL A 54 -8.55 -6.55 4.71
CA VAL A 54 -7.76 -6.03 5.83
C VAL A 54 -8.24 -4.65 6.19
N ASP A 55 -8.13 -4.29 7.47
CA ASP A 55 -8.42 -2.95 7.93
C ASP A 55 -7.43 -1.95 7.29
N PRO A 56 -7.93 -0.89 6.60
CA PRO A 56 -7.09 0.18 6.08
C PRO A 56 -6.15 0.80 7.13
N CYS A 57 -6.57 0.84 8.41
CA CYS A 57 -5.74 1.34 9.50
C CYS A 57 -4.48 0.50 9.75
N ASP A 58 -4.52 -0.82 9.52
CA ASP A 58 -3.34 -1.66 9.68
C ASP A 58 -2.29 -1.35 8.61
N ILE A 59 -2.73 -1.19 7.36
CA ILE A 59 -1.84 -0.78 6.27
C ILE A 59 -1.29 0.62 6.54
N PHE A 60 -2.14 1.54 6.99
CA PHE A 60 -1.71 2.89 7.32
C PHE A 60 -0.62 2.91 8.39
N LYS A 61 -0.80 2.15 9.48
CA LYS A 61 0.20 2.04 10.54
C LYS A 61 1.51 1.46 10.04
N GLU A 62 1.47 0.43 9.20
CA GLU A 62 2.69 -0.20 8.66
C GLU A 62 3.43 0.74 7.69
N VAL A 63 2.70 1.41 6.79
CA VAL A 63 3.28 2.30 5.78
C VAL A 63 3.78 3.62 6.39
N CYS A 64 3.09 4.13 7.41
CA CYS A 64 3.43 5.40 8.06
C CYS A 64 4.25 5.25 9.35
N LYS A 65 4.69 4.04 9.72
CA LYS A 65 5.43 3.78 10.98
C LYS A 65 6.68 4.65 11.15
N ASP A 66 7.33 5.00 10.04
CA ASP A 66 8.59 5.77 10.02
C ASP A 66 8.36 7.28 9.90
N LEU A 67 7.11 7.72 9.70
CA LEU A 67 6.78 9.14 9.65
C LEU A 67 6.82 9.73 11.06
N LYS A 68 7.84 10.53 11.31
CA LYS A 68 7.94 11.36 12.51
C LYS A 68 7.79 12.82 12.14
N LEU A 69 7.08 13.56 12.97
CA LEU A 69 7.09 15.02 12.90
C LEU A 69 8.51 15.49 13.17
N LYS A 70 9.02 16.41 12.35
CA LYS A 70 10.23 17.14 12.71
C LYS A 70 9.83 18.11 13.82
N GLU A 71 10.52 18.06 14.96
CA GLU A 71 10.38 19.09 15.99
C GLU A 71 10.76 20.44 15.36
N GLU A 72 9.90 21.45 15.57
CA GLU A 72 10.21 22.84 15.22
C GLU A 72 11.46 23.26 16.01
N ASN A 73 12.50 23.70 15.31
CA ASN A 73 13.61 24.46 15.90
C ASN A 73 13.27 25.94 15.83
#